data_AF-A0A930R354-F1
#
_entry.id   AF-A0A930R354-F1
#
_cell.length_a   1.000
_cell.length_b   1.000
_cell.length_c   1.000
_cell.angle_alpha   90.00
_cell.angle_beta   90.00
_cell.angle_gamma   90.00
#
_symmetry.space_group_name_H-M   'P 1'
#
loop_
_entity.id
_entity.type
_entity.pdbx_description
1 polymer ?
#
loop_
_entity_poly.entity_id
_entity_poly.type
_entity_poly.pdbx_seq_one_letter_code
_entity_poly.pdbx_strand_id
1 'polypeptide(L)' 'ILELIEKDHVWLNAALREAGYELKDVYVGEYKDGSLAVYPYAEAKA' A
#
# COMPACT_ATOMS: atom_id res chain seq x y z
N ILE A 1 0.71 -7.74 -10.75
CA ILE A 1 1.31 -6.39 -10.57
C ILE A 1 2.43 -6.43 -9.55
N LEU A 2 2.22 -6.94 -8.33
CA LEU A 2 3.29 -7.03 -7.32
C LEU A 2 4.52 -7.81 -7.80
N GLU A 3 4.32 -8.88 -8.57
CA GLU A 3 5.40 -9.64 -9.21
C GLU A 3 6.28 -8.81 -10.15
N LEU A 4 5.71 -7.78 -10.80
CA LEU A 4 6.46 -6.90 -11.72
C LEU A 4 7.46 -6.00 -10.99
N ILE A 5 7.28 -5.81 -9.68
CA ILE A 5 8.16 -5.05 -8.80
C ILE A 5 8.88 -5.96 -7.79
N GLU A 6 8.87 -7.27 -8.03
CA GLU A 6 9.50 -8.29 -7.17
C GLU A 6 9.01 -8.25 -5.72
N LYS A 7 7.72 -7.95 -5.51
CA LYS A 7 7.04 -7.94 -4.19
C LYS A 7 5.90 -8.94 -4.14
N ASP A 8 5.45 -9.22 -2.92
CA ASP A 8 4.31 -10.08 -2.63
C ASP A 8 3.29 -9.40 -1.70
N HIS A 9 2.23 -10.13 -1.38
CA HIS A 9 1.20 -9.65 -0.45
C HIS A 9 1.69 -9.52 0.99
N VAL A 10 2.74 -10.26 1.39
CA VAL A 10 3.31 -10.15 2.74
C VAL A 10 4.00 -8.80 2.90
N TRP A 11 4.81 -8.43 1.91
CA TRP A 11 5.45 -7.13 1.84
C TRP A 11 4.43 -6.00 1.78
N LEU A 12 3.39 -6.11 0.93
CA LEU A 12 2.37 -5.07 0.80
C LEU A 12 1.64 -4.83 2.13
N ASN A 13 1.22 -5.89 2.81
CA ASN A 13 0.51 -5.77 4.09
C ASN A 13 1.41 -5.17 5.19
N ALA A 14 2.71 -5.50 5.20
CA ALA A 14 3.65 -4.88 6.12
C ALA A 14 3.80 -3.38 5.86
N ALA A 15 4.00 -2.98 4.61
CA ALA A 15 4.14 -1.59 4.21
C ALA A 15 2.89 -0.74 4.52
N LEU A 16 1.69 -1.29 4.26
CA LEU A 16 0.44 -0.60 4.59
C LEU A 16 0.26 -0.45 6.11
N ARG A 17 0.61 -1.48 6.88
CA ARG A 17 0.55 -1.42 8.35
C ARG A 17 1.52 -0.39 8.93
N GLU A 18 2.73 -0.30 8.40
CA GLU A 18 3.69 0.76 8.76
C GLU A 18 3.15 2.15 8.45
N ALA A 19 2.39 2.29 7.36
CA ALA A 19 1.71 3.53 6.98
C ALA A 19 0.39 3.78 7.74
N GLY A 20 -0.06 2.85 8.59
CA GLY A 20 -1.29 2.99 9.38
C GLY A 20 -2.58 2.67 8.63
N TYR A 21 -2.52 1.91 7.53
CA TYR A 21 -3.67 1.55 6.70
C TYR A 21 -3.86 0.04 6.60
N GLU A 22 -5.10 -0.41 6.45
CA GLU A 22 -5.41 -1.75 5.93
C GLU A 22 -5.65 -1.68 4.42
N LEU A 23 -5.50 -2.79 3.69
CA LEU A 23 -5.68 -2.83 2.24
C LEU A 23 -7.06 -2.29 1.78
N LYS A 24 -8.12 -2.56 2.56
CA LYS A 24 -9.49 -2.08 2.28
C LYS A 24 -9.64 -0.55 2.34
N ASP A 25 -8.71 0.13 3.01
CA ASP A 25 -8.74 1.57 3.23
C ASP A 25 -8.05 2.34 2.10
N VAL A 26 -7.33 1.62 1.21
CA VAL A 26 -6.50 2.18 0.15
C VAL A 26 -7.29 2.30 -1.17
N TYR A 27 -7.36 3.52 -1.70
CA TYR A 27 -7.92 3.77 -3.04
C TYR A 27 -6.87 3.47 -4.11
N VAL A 28 -5.65 3.98 -3.94
CA VAL A 28 -4.52 3.79 -4.86
C VAL A 28 -3.23 3.61 -4.08
N GLY A 29 -2.41 2.65 -4.51
CA GLY A 29 -1.02 2.53 -4.10
C GLY A 29 -0.10 2.72 -5.31
N GLU A 30 0.81 3.69 -5.23
CA GLU A 30 1.81 3.94 -6.28
C GLU A 30 3.17 3.46 -5.80
N TYR A 31 3.81 2.57 -6.55
CA TYR A 31 5.17 2.13 -6.27
C TYR A 31 6.14 2.75 -7.26
N LYS A 32 7.09 3.52 -6.74
CA LYS A 32 8.11 4.20 -7.55
C LYS A 32 9.40 4.35 -6.74
N ASP A 33 10.54 4.07 -7.39
CA ASP A 33 11.89 4.28 -6.84
C ASP A 33 12.06 3.67 -5.43
N GLY A 34 11.53 2.47 -5.21
CA GLY A 34 11.64 1.75 -3.94
C GLY A 34 10.60 2.14 -2.88
N SER A 35 9.77 3.15 -3.13
CA SER A 35 8.82 3.71 -2.17
C SER A 35 7.37 3.45 -2.58
N LEU A 36 6.51 3.18 -1.59
CA LEU A 36 5.06 3.05 -1.76
C LEU A 36 4.36 4.31 -1.25
N ALA A 37 3.76 5.08 -2.16
CA ALA A 37 2.82 6.14 -1.79
C ALA A 37 1.41 5.56 -1.67
N VAL A 38 0.74 5.85 -0.55
CA VAL A 38 -0.60 5.33 -0.24
C VAL A 38 -1.59 6.49 -0.27
N TYR A 39 -2.62 6.35 -1.10
CA TYR A 39 -3.73 7.29 -1.20
C TYR A 39 -4.98 6.59 -0.66
N PRO A 40 -5.40 6.88 0.58
CA PRO A 40 -6.59 6.26 1.16
C PRO A 40 -7.87 6.86 0.57
N TYR A 41 -8.99 6.15 0.73
CA TYR A 41 -10.30 6.75 0.50
C TYR A 41 -10.53 7.95 1.43
N ALA A 42 -11.36 8.91 1.01
CA ALA A 42 -11.58 10.16 1.75
C ALA A 42 -12.09 9.97 3.21
N GLU A 43 -12.65 8.80 3.52
CA GLU A 43 -13.14 8.42 4.84
C GLU A 43 -12.27 7.36 5.54
N ALA A 44 -11.19 6.92 4.89
CA ALA A 44 -10.21 6.00 5.44
C ALA A 44 -9.20 6.77 6.32
N LYS A 45 -9.69 7.24 7.46
CA LYS A 45 -8.86 7.39 8.65
C LYS A 45 -9.32 6.34 9.65
N ALA A 46 -8.38 5.54 10.14
CA ALA A 46 -8.57 4.76 11.35
C ALA A 46 -8.86 5.69 12.55
#